data_AF-A0A1D2X8W3-F1
#
_entry.id   AF-A0A1D2X8W3-F1
#
_cell.length_a   1.000
_cell.length_b   1.000
_cell.length_c   1.000
_cell.angle_alpha   90.00
_cell.angle_beta   90.00
_cell.angle_gamma   90.00
#
_symmetry.space_group_name_H-M   'P 1'
#
loop_
_entity.id
_entity.type
_entity.pdbx_description
1 polymer ?
#
loop_
_entity_poly.entity_id
_entity_poly.type
_entity_poly.pdbx_seq_one_letter_code
_entity_poly.pdbx_strand_id
1 'polypeptide(L)'
;MNNPSDLYQSILKVGNTVSISELLAAHPVLTRRTVQRWLSILLSERKIIVVGEGRGRRYQVLQRDEQEYDTDKEAFPSFIPLAADSWDVLAYIDQPVECRNPVGYQRDFLDAYQPNQTGV
;
A
#
# COMPACT_ATOMS: atom_id res chain seq x y z
N MET A 1 20.32 -18.75 -3.01
CA MET A 1 19.22 -19.25 -2.14
C MET A 1 17.94 -18.98 -2.89
N ASN A 2 17.19 -20.01 -3.29
CA ASN A 2 15.95 -19.81 -4.04
C ASN A 2 14.85 -19.36 -3.07
N ASN A 3 14.27 -18.19 -3.30
CA ASN A 3 13.30 -17.54 -2.40
C ASN A 3 11.96 -17.33 -3.15
N PRO A 4 10.80 -17.18 -2.47
CA PRO A 4 9.55 -16.87 -3.15
C PRO A 4 9.59 -15.51 -3.86
N SER A 5 10.48 -14.61 -3.43
CA SER A 5 10.77 -13.35 -4.12
C SER A 5 11.27 -13.55 -5.56
N ASP A 6 11.99 -14.63 -5.85
CA ASP A 6 12.52 -14.90 -7.20
C ASP A 6 11.37 -15.25 -8.17
N LEU A 7 10.39 -16.04 -7.69
CA LEU A 7 9.17 -16.31 -8.47
C LEU A 7 8.37 -15.03 -8.68
N TYR A 8 8.23 -14.19 -7.65
CA TYR A 8 7.52 -12.93 -7.77
C TYR A 8 8.17 -12.01 -8.83
N GLN A 9 9.49 -11.89 -8.84
CA GLN A 9 10.24 -11.13 -9.86
C GLN A 9 10.08 -11.71 -11.26
N SER A 10 10.03 -13.04 -11.39
CA SER A 10 9.77 -13.67 -12.69
C SER A 10 8.36 -13.36 -13.21
N ILE A 11 7.34 -13.34 -12.36
CA ILE A 11 5.96 -12.99 -12.77
C ILE A 11 5.90 -11.50 -13.12
N LEU A 12 6.55 -10.62 -12.34
CA LEU A 12 6.69 -9.19 -12.64
C LEU A 12 7.30 -8.94 -14.02
N LYS A 13 8.41 -9.61 -14.34
CA LYS A 13 9.14 -9.40 -15.60
C LYS A 13 8.33 -9.77 -16.84
N VAL A 14 7.44 -10.76 -16.74
CA VAL A 14 6.58 -11.19 -17.86
C VAL A 14 5.49 -10.16 -18.14
N GLY A 15 5.10 -9.35 -17.15
CA GLY A 15 4.10 -8.27 -17.30
C GLY A 15 2.69 -8.74 -17.65
N ASN A 16 2.44 -10.06 -17.65
CA ASN A 16 1.20 -10.71 -18.06
C ASN A 16 0.88 -11.89 -17.12
N THR A 17 -0.24 -12.58 -17.37
CA THR A 17 -0.60 -13.81 -16.65
C THR A 17 0.37 -14.95 -16.98
N VAL A 18 0.82 -15.70 -15.97
CA VAL A 18 1.79 -16.80 -16.08
C VAL A 18 1.18 -18.11 -15.56
N SER A 19 1.42 -19.22 -16.26
CA SER A 19 1.00 -20.55 -15.81
C SER A 19 2.06 -21.25 -14.93
N ILE A 20 1.66 -22.28 -14.17
CA ILE A 20 2.61 -23.07 -13.36
C ILE A 20 3.67 -23.75 -14.25
N SER A 21 3.29 -24.21 -15.44
CA SER A 21 4.22 -24.81 -16.41
C SER A 21 5.27 -23.82 -16.90
N GLU A 22 4.88 -22.57 -17.15
CA GLU A 22 5.81 -21.51 -17.54
C GLU A 22 6.80 -21.18 -16.41
N LEU A 23 6.32 -21.13 -15.16
CA LEU A 23 7.20 -20.92 -13.99
C LEU A 23 8.18 -22.08 -13.76
N LEU A 24 7.77 -23.32 -14.04
CA LEU A 24 8.66 -24.47 -13.96
C LEU A 24 9.71 -24.49 -15.06
N ALA A 25 9.36 -24.02 -16.27
CA ALA A 25 10.31 -23.87 -17.37
C ALA A 25 11.34 -22.77 -17.08
N ALA A 26 10.93 -21.66 -16.47
CA ALA A 26 11.81 -20.57 -16.07
C ALA A 26 12.75 -20.94 -14.89
N HIS A 27 12.31 -21.85 -14.02
CA HIS A 27 13.06 -22.27 -12.84
C HIS A 27 13.19 -23.81 -12.78
N PRO A 28 14.03 -24.42 -13.64
CA PRO A 28 14.15 -25.88 -13.74
C PRO A 28 14.73 -26.54 -12.47
N VAL A 29 15.37 -25.75 -11.61
CA VAL A 29 15.92 -26.18 -10.32
C VAL A 29 14.81 -26.41 -9.27
N LEU A 30 13.62 -25.84 -9.47
CA LEU A 30 12.52 -25.90 -8.51
C LEU A 30 11.58 -27.07 -8.81
N THR A 31 11.18 -27.79 -7.75
CA THR A 31 10.12 -28.80 -7.88
C THR A 31 8.75 -28.14 -7.98
N ARG A 32 7.80 -28.82 -8.63
CA ARG A 32 6.40 -28.38 -8.74
C ARG A 32 5.77 -28.06 -7.39
N ARG A 33 6.04 -28.88 -6.36
CA ARG A 33 5.52 -28.68 -5.00
C ARG A 33 6.05 -27.39 -4.37
N THR A 34 7.33 -27.06 -4.61
CA THR A 34 7.94 -25.81 -4.12
C THR A 34 7.31 -24.59 -4.78
N VAL A 35 7.15 -24.61 -6.11
CA VAL A 35 6.50 -23.51 -6.85
C VAL A 35 5.08 -23.30 -6.37
N GLN A 36 4.30 -24.37 -6.23
CA GLN A 36 2.93 -24.30 -5.71
C GLN A 36 2.86 -23.73 -4.29
N ARG A 37 3.74 -24.19 -3.39
CA ARG A 37 3.83 -23.66 -2.02
C ARG A 37 4.12 -22.16 -2.02
N TRP A 38 5.05 -21.70 -2.85
CA TRP A 38 5.39 -20.28 -2.93
C TRP A 38 4.28 -19.44 -3.55
N LEU A 39 3.59 -19.94 -4.57
CA LEU A 39 2.38 -19.29 -5.10
C LEU A 39 1.30 -19.17 -4.03
N SER A 40 1.10 -20.17 -3.17
CA SER A 40 0.19 -20.07 -2.02
C SER A 40 0.61 -19.00 -1.02
N ILE A 41 1.91 -18.87 -0.72
CA ILE A 41 2.43 -17.81 0.15
C ILE A 41 2.17 -16.44 -0.49
N LEU A 42 2.55 -16.24 -1.76
CA LEU A 42 2.36 -14.98 -2.47
C LEU A 42 0.88 -14.59 -2.62
N LEU A 43 -0.01 -15.57 -2.75
CA LEU A 43 -1.46 -15.38 -2.70
C LEU A 43 -1.94 -14.91 -1.32
N SER A 44 -1.45 -15.55 -0.25
CA SER A 44 -1.79 -15.17 1.13
C SER A 44 -1.30 -13.76 1.48
N GLU A 45 -0.14 -13.36 0.94
CA GLU A 45 0.42 -12.01 1.07
C GLU A 45 -0.22 -10.99 0.11
N ARG A 46 -1.24 -11.39 -0.69
CA ARG A 46 -1.90 -10.55 -1.71
C ARG A 46 -0.94 -9.89 -2.70
N LYS A 47 0.22 -10.50 -2.98
CA LYS A 47 1.18 -10.01 -3.98
C LYS A 47 0.80 -10.43 -5.40
N ILE A 48 0.09 -11.54 -5.52
CA ILE A 48 -0.38 -12.08 -6.80
C ILE A 48 -1.86 -12.42 -6.70
N ILE A 49 -2.53 -12.43 -7.85
CA ILE A 49 -3.90 -12.92 -8.00
C ILE A 49 -3.96 -14.07 -9.00
N VAL A 50 -5.01 -14.88 -8.87
CA VAL A 50 -5.29 -15.98 -9.78
C VAL A 50 -6.34 -15.53 -10.79
N VAL A 51 -6.08 -15.81 -12.06
CA VAL A 51 -7.01 -15.62 -13.18
C VAL A 51 -7.32 -16.98 -13.77
N GLY A 52 -8.61 -17.34 -13.81
CA GLY A 52 -9.09 -18.61 -14.34
C GLY A 52 -9.07 -19.79 -13.35
N GLU A 53 -9.70 -20.91 -13.76
CA GLU A 53 -9.91 -22.09 -12.92
C GLU A 53 -9.32 -23.38 -13.53
N GLY A 54 -9.07 -24.37 -12.66
CA GLY A 54 -8.62 -25.70 -13.06
C GLY A 54 -7.34 -25.71 -13.90
N ARG A 55 -7.44 -26.22 -15.14
CA ARG A 55 -6.32 -26.29 -16.11
C ARG A 55 -5.98 -24.93 -16.72
N GLY A 56 -6.88 -23.95 -16.63
CA GLY A 56 -6.68 -22.57 -17.09
C GLY A 56 -6.18 -21.63 -16.01
N ARG A 57 -5.73 -22.15 -14.86
CA ARG A 57 -5.32 -21.33 -13.71
C ARG A 57 -3.99 -20.61 -14.00
N ARG A 58 -4.04 -19.29 -14.10
CA ARG A 58 -2.88 -18.42 -14.32
C ARG A 58 -2.71 -17.46 -13.14
N TYR A 59 -1.49 -16.97 -12.96
CA TYR A 59 -1.11 -16.07 -11.88
C TYR A 59 -0.61 -14.77 -12.49
N GLN A 60 -1.06 -13.64 -11.97
CA GLN A 60 -0.50 -12.34 -12.34
C GLN A 60 -0.19 -11.55 -11.07
N VAL A 61 0.77 -10.64 -11.17
CA VAL A 61 1.05 -9.72 -10.08
C VAL A 61 -0.19 -8.87 -9.85
N LEU A 62 -0.56 -8.71 -8.58
CA LEU A 62 -1.50 -7.66 -8.23
C LEU A 62 -0.71 -6.35 -8.37
N GLN A 63 -0.84 -5.69 -9.51
CA GLN A 63 -0.56 -4.26 -9.56
C GLN A 63 -1.55 -3.66 -8.58
N ARG A 64 -1.07 -3.38 -7.37
CA ARG A 64 -1.75 -2.42 -6.52
C ARG A 64 -1.72 -1.16 -7.38
N ASP A 65 -2.86 -0.78 -7.94
CA ASP A 65 -3.00 0.59 -8.42
C ASP A 65 -2.43 1.44 -7.29
N GLU A 66 -1.42 2.25 -7.58
CA GLU A 66 -0.75 3.14 -6.65
C GLU A 66 -1.71 4.27 -6.17
N GLN A 67 -2.98 3.93 -5.98
CA GLN A 67 -4.08 4.71 -5.46
C GLN A 67 -4.36 4.36 -3.98
N GLU A 68 -3.72 3.33 -3.42
CA GLU A 68 -3.88 2.98 -2.01
C GLU A 68 -2.54 3.11 -1.26
N TYR A 69 -2.36 4.32 -0.72
CA TYR A 69 -1.30 4.79 0.16
C TYR A 69 0.08 4.89 -0.50
N ASP A 70 0.22 5.92 -1.33
CA ASP A 70 1.51 6.57 -1.58
C ASP A 70 2.07 7.08 -0.24
N THR A 71 2.80 6.20 0.44
CA THR A 71 3.51 6.54 1.69
C THR A 71 4.71 7.45 1.42
N ASP A 72 5.03 7.70 0.13
CA ASP A 72 6.14 8.54 -0.31
C ASP A 72 5.69 9.91 -0.88
N LYS A 73 4.39 10.22 -0.86
CA LYS A 73 3.90 11.58 -1.00
C LYS A 73 3.19 12.00 0.27
N GLU A 74 3.86 12.82 1.06
CA GLU A 74 3.32 13.64 2.16
C GLU A 74 2.19 14.60 1.72
N ALA A 75 1.65 14.46 0.51
CA ALA A 75 0.71 15.38 -0.11
C ALA A 75 -0.74 14.84 -0.04
N PHE A 76 -1.69 15.76 0.12
CA PHE A 76 -3.11 15.45 0.13
C PHE A 76 -3.58 14.80 -1.19
N PRO A 77 -4.44 13.77 -1.13
CA PRO A 77 -4.92 13.07 -2.32
C PRO A 77 -5.74 13.99 -3.24
N SER A 78 -5.34 14.10 -4.50
CA SER A 78 -6.01 14.95 -5.50
C SER A 78 -7.42 14.51 -5.88
N PHE A 79 -7.81 13.27 -5.58
CA PHE A 79 -9.14 12.75 -5.88
C PHE A 79 -10.20 13.14 -4.84
N ILE A 80 -9.79 13.69 -3.68
CA ILE A 80 -10.72 14.20 -2.67
C ILE A 80 -10.92 15.69 -2.93
N PRO A 81 -12.13 16.14 -3.31
CA PRO A 81 -12.37 17.56 -3.55
C PRO A 81 -12.37 18.35 -2.23
N LEU A 82 -11.61 19.44 -2.19
CA LEU A 82 -11.58 20.41 -1.09
C LEU A 82 -12.32 21.71 -1.48
N ALA A 83 -12.95 22.34 -0.51
CA ALA A 83 -13.45 23.70 -0.66
C ALA A 83 -12.29 24.69 -0.83
N ALA A 84 -12.56 25.86 -1.42
CA ALA A 84 -11.53 26.88 -1.67
C ALA A 84 -10.74 27.23 -0.39
N ASP A 85 -11.44 27.55 0.69
CA ASP A 85 -10.85 27.91 1.99
C ASP A 85 -10.04 26.78 2.63
N SER A 86 -10.35 25.52 2.29
CA SER A 86 -9.63 24.35 2.82
C SER A 86 -8.25 24.19 2.19
N TRP A 87 -8.03 24.72 0.98
CA TRP A 87 -6.71 24.70 0.34
C TRP A 87 -5.70 25.57 1.08
N ASP A 88 -6.14 26.72 1.62
CA ASP A 88 -5.28 27.60 2.42
C ASP A 88 -4.83 26.92 3.72
N VAL A 89 -5.76 26.20 4.37
CA VAL A 89 -5.47 25.43 5.59
C VAL A 89 -4.51 24.28 5.28
N LEU A 90 -4.73 23.56 4.18
CA LEU A 90 -3.85 22.47 3.76
C LEU A 90 -2.44 23.00 3.47
N ALA A 91 -2.33 24.08 2.71
CA ALA A 91 -1.06 24.72 2.40
C ALA A 91 -0.30 25.19 3.66
N TYR A 92 -1.02 25.58 4.72
CA TYR A 92 -0.42 25.89 6.01
C TYR A 92 0.04 24.64 6.78
N ILE A 93 -0.78 23.58 6.79
CA ILE A 93 -0.46 22.31 7.46
C ILE A 93 0.70 21.59 6.79
N ASP A 94 0.88 21.70 5.47
CA ASP A 94 1.97 21.02 4.76
C ASP A 94 3.35 21.69 4.96
N GLN A 95 3.41 22.85 5.63
CA GLN A 95 4.68 23.49 5.97
C GLN A 95 5.42 22.70 7.07
N PRO A 96 6.77 22.72 7.08
CA PRO A 96 7.54 22.23 8.23
C PRO A 96 7.08 22.87 9.53
N VAL A 97 7.12 22.12 10.65
CA VAL A 97 6.63 22.60 11.96
C VAL A 97 7.30 23.92 12.38
N GLU A 98 8.56 24.12 12.00
CA GLU A 98 9.35 25.32 12.27
C GLU A 98 8.85 26.57 11.52
N CYS A 99 8.18 26.39 10.38
CA CYS A 99 7.63 27.48 9.57
C CYS A 99 6.20 27.85 9.96
N ARG A 100 5.53 27.02 10.77
CA ARG A 100 4.18 27.29 11.26
C ARG A 100 4.23 28.29 12.41
N ASN A 101 3.14 29.04 12.59
CA ASN A 101 3.03 29.96 13.71
C ASN A 101 2.90 29.16 15.02
N PRO A 102 3.81 29.30 15.99
CA PRO A 102 3.72 28.58 17.25
C PRO A 102 2.53 29.08 18.07
N VAL A 103 1.61 28.18 18.41
CA VAL A 103 0.46 28.46 19.27
C VAL A 103 0.70 27.83 20.63
N GLY A 104 0.68 28.66 21.68
CA GLY A 104 0.73 28.19 23.07
C GLY A 104 -0.65 27.79 23.60
N TYR A 105 -0.67 27.09 24.74
CA TYR A 105 -1.92 26.80 25.43
C TYR A 105 -2.57 28.07 25.99
N GLN A 106 -3.90 28.14 25.90
CA GLN A 106 -4.67 29.14 26.64
C GLN A 106 -4.72 28.73 28.12
N ARG A 107 -3.89 29.39 28.94
CA ARG A 107 -3.69 29.05 30.36
C ARG A 107 -5.01 29.04 31.15
N ASP A 108 -5.80 30.10 30.99
CA ASP A 108 -7.07 30.26 31.70
C ASP A 108 -8.05 29.12 31.40
N PHE A 109 -8.04 28.58 30.18
CA PHE A 109 -8.86 27.41 29.82
C PHE A 109 -8.37 26.15 30.53
N LEU A 110 -7.05 25.90 30.58
CA LEU A 110 -6.49 24.75 31.28
C LEU A 110 -6.76 24.82 32.78
N ASP A 111 -6.63 26.00 33.38
CA ASP A 111 -6.84 26.22 34.81
C ASP A 111 -8.33 26.05 35.19
N ALA A 112 -9.24 26.40 34.28
CA ALA A 112 -10.68 26.24 34.46
C ALA A 112 -11.22 24.89 33.96
N TYR A 113 -10.39 24.03 33.36
CA TYR A 113 -10.87 22.81 32.71
C TYR A 113 -11.37 21.79 33.73
N GLN A 114 -12.67 21.51 33.67
CA GLN A 114 -13.30 20.41 34.37
C GLN A 114 -13.80 19.38 33.34
N PRO A 115 -13.25 18.15 33.36
CA PRO A 115 -13.66 17.07 32.48
C PRO A 115 -15.19 16.89 32.51
N ASN A 116 -15.80 16.76 31.33
CA ASN A 116 -17.24 16.59 31.14
C ASN A 116 -18.12 17.77 31.62
N GLN A 117 -17.54 18.92 31.94
CA GLN A 117 -18.31 20.11 32.39
C GLN A 117 -17.98 21.38 31.59
N THR A 118 -16.70 21.60 31.27
CA THR A 118 -16.25 22.83 30.59
C THR A 118 -15.60 22.56 29.23
N GLY A 119 -15.64 21.31 28.75
CA GLY A 119 -15.29 20.98 27.38
C GLY A 119 -16.43 21.37 26.46
N VAL A 120 -16.25 22.44 25.69
CA VAL A 120 -17.11 22.77 24.53
C VAL A 120 -16.74 21.85 23.38
#